data_AF-A0A517YDB4-F1
#
_entry.id   AF-A0A517YDB4-F1
#
_cell.length_a   1.000
_cell.length_b   1.000
_cell.length_c   1.000
_cell.angle_alpha   90.00
_cell.angle_beta   90.00
_cell.angle_gamma   90.00
#
_symmetry.space_group_name_H-M   'P 1'
#
loop_
_entity.id
_entity.type
_entity.pdbx_description
1 polymer ?
#
loop_
_entity_poly.entity_id
_entity_poly.type
_entity_poly.pdbx_seq_one_letter_code
_entity_poly.pdbx_strand_id
1 'polypeptide(L)'
;MQTEPTPPLDLLPGRRTFFGWFTYALGAIAAFVLGLPLAQYFLGTNKSQLAWVKLGDVDSFPTGETRMVTFDNPIRQPWDGKTSHTGVFVRYRGKDTKQQDQFLILAVNCAHLGCPVSWFPQSGLFMCPCHGGVYHANGERASGPPPRGLFRCVWRVEKGQLEVQAPHFPSLQDTLDPQGDPALLAGNLPRCDHA
;
A
#
# COMPACT_ATOMS: atom_id res chain seq x y z
N MET A 1 41.93 54.22 50.13
CA MET A 1 41.56 52.80 50.07
C MET A 1 40.30 52.70 49.23
N GLN A 2 40.44 52.26 47.97
CA GLN A 2 39.32 51.99 47.07
C GLN A 2 38.77 50.60 47.42
N THR A 3 37.49 50.50 47.74
CA THR A 3 36.77 49.23 47.85
C THR A 3 36.10 48.97 46.51
N GLU A 4 36.58 48.00 45.74
CA GLU A 4 35.85 47.51 44.57
C GLU A 4 34.55 46.80 45.03
N PRO A 5 33.41 47.06 44.38
CA PRO A 5 32.19 46.31 44.65
C PRO A 5 32.33 44.89 44.08
N THR A 6 32.26 43.90 44.96
CA THR A 6 32.16 42.47 44.61
C THR A 6 30.98 42.26 43.66
N PRO A 7 31.16 41.65 42.46
CA PRO A 7 30.03 41.37 41.58
C PRO A 7 29.07 40.36 42.25
N PRO A 8 27.75 40.51 42.07
CA PRO A 8 26.77 39.63 42.70
C PRO A 8 26.93 38.20 42.18
N LEU A 9 27.24 37.27 43.08
CA LEU A 9 27.41 35.84 42.83
C LEU A 9 26.07 35.09 42.70
N ASP A 10 25.07 35.66 42.03
CA ASP A 10 23.72 35.06 41.93
C ASP A 10 23.34 34.72 40.48
N LEU A 11 24.23 34.02 39.77
CA LEU A 11 23.96 33.51 38.41
C LEU A 11 23.68 32.00 38.34
N LEU A 12 23.76 31.28 39.48
CA LEU A 12 23.49 29.84 39.50
C LEU A 12 22.16 29.53 40.20
N PRO A 13 21.22 28.84 39.53
CA PRO A 13 19.94 28.50 40.12
C PRO A 13 20.13 27.63 41.37
N GLY A 14 19.38 27.94 42.43
CA GLY A 14 19.43 27.19 43.69
C GLY A 14 19.12 25.70 43.49
N ARG A 15 19.71 24.83 44.33
CA ARG A 15 19.61 23.36 44.21
C ARG A 15 18.17 22.84 44.02
N ARG A 16 17.21 23.39 44.76
CA ARG A 16 15.78 23.05 44.65
C ARG A 16 15.21 23.40 43.26
N THR A 17 15.57 24.57 42.74
CA THR A 17 15.16 25.05 41.42
C THR A 17 15.76 24.18 40.32
N PHE A 18 17.04 23.79 40.48
CA PHE A 18 17.71 22.85 39.58
C PHE A 18 17.01 21.48 39.51
N PHE A 19 16.74 20.85 40.67
CA PHE A 19 16.06 19.55 40.70
C PHE A 19 14.62 19.63 40.17
N GLY A 20 13.92 20.75 40.40
CA GLY A 20 12.60 21.00 39.82
C GLY A 20 12.64 21.03 38.29
N TRP A 21 13.55 21.83 37.72
CA TRP A 21 13.73 21.91 36.27
C TRP A 21 14.14 20.57 35.67
N PHE A 22 15.05 19.84 36.31
CA PHE A 22 15.48 18.52 35.87
C PHE A 22 14.33 17.51 35.82
N THR A 23 13.46 17.52 36.83
CA THR A 23 12.27 16.65 36.89
C THR A 23 11.30 16.97 35.75
N TYR A 24 11.02 18.25 35.50
CA TYR A 24 10.15 18.65 34.39
C TYR A 24 10.77 18.33 33.03
N ALA A 25 12.08 18.51 32.86
CA ALA A 25 12.78 18.15 31.64
C ALA A 25 12.67 16.64 31.36
N LEU A 26 12.91 15.79 32.36
CA LEU A 26 12.72 14.35 32.23
C LEU A 26 11.26 13.98 31.94
N GLY A 27 10.31 14.62 32.61
CA GLY A 27 8.87 14.42 32.37
C GLY A 27 8.46 14.79 30.94
N ALA A 28 8.96 15.91 30.42
CA ALA A 28 8.73 16.33 29.04
C ALA A 28 9.33 15.34 28.05
N ILE A 29 10.57 14.88 28.27
CA ILE A 29 11.22 13.87 27.43
C ILE A 29 10.38 12.58 27.42
N ALA A 30 9.97 12.09 28.59
CA ALA A 30 9.12 10.90 28.69
C ALA A 30 7.78 11.08 27.95
N ALA A 31 7.15 12.25 28.09
CA ALA A 31 5.92 12.58 27.38
C ALA A 31 6.11 12.61 25.86
N PHE A 32 7.23 13.12 25.35
CA PHE A 32 7.53 13.10 23.92
C PHE A 32 7.81 11.68 23.41
N VAL A 33 8.62 10.89 24.11
CA VAL A 33 8.98 9.53 23.70
C VAL A 33 7.73 8.63 23.57
N LEU A 34 6.77 8.76 24.48
CA LEU A 34 5.52 7.99 24.45
C LEU A 34 4.43 8.65 23.59
N GLY A 35 4.37 9.98 23.58
CA GLY A 35 3.31 10.75 22.91
C GLY A 35 3.50 10.87 21.40
N LEU A 36 4.74 11.02 20.92
CA LEU A 36 5.03 11.12 19.49
C LEU A 36 4.60 9.89 18.68
N PRO A 37 4.89 8.63 19.07
CA PRO A 37 4.43 7.49 18.29
C PRO A 37 2.90 7.37 18.27
N LEU A 38 2.22 7.72 19.37
CA LEU A 38 0.76 7.73 19.45
C LEU A 38 0.16 8.80 18.53
N ALA A 39 0.68 10.02 18.58
CA ALA A 39 0.27 11.12 17.70
C ALA A 39 0.53 10.78 16.22
N GLN A 40 1.70 10.20 15.91
CA GLN A 40 2.05 9.75 14.56
C GLN A 40 1.08 8.70 14.04
N TYR A 41 0.67 7.75 14.89
CA TYR A 41 -0.31 6.72 14.54
C TYR A 41 -1.67 7.33 14.15
N PHE A 42 -2.19 8.27 14.95
CA PHE A 42 -3.47 8.94 14.66
C PHE A 42 -3.41 9.89 13.46
N LEU A 43 -2.28 10.57 13.25
CA LEU A 43 -2.08 11.46 12.10
C LEU A 43 -1.78 10.70 10.81
N GLY A 44 -1.54 9.38 10.86
CA GLY A 44 -1.36 8.54 9.68
C GLY A 44 -0.17 8.93 8.79
N THR A 45 0.87 9.58 9.35
CA THR A 45 1.99 10.12 8.55
C THR A 45 2.93 9.04 8.01
N ASN A 46 2.75 7.78 8.42
CA ASN A 46 3.53 6.67 7.91
C ASN A 46 3.01 6.25 6.53
N LYS A 47 3.66 6.74 5.47
CA LYS A 47 3.33 6.38 4.09
C LYS A 47 3.84 4.97 3.80
N SER A 48 2.96 4.06 3.40
CA SER A 48 3.39 2.77 2.86
C SER A 48 4.19 3.02 1.58
N GLN A 49 5.41 2.51 1.53
CA GLN A 49 6.21 2.57 0.32
C GLN A 49 5.65 1.55 -0.67
N LEU A 50 5.21 2.03 -1.84
CA LEU A 50 4.92 1.19 -2.98
C LEU A 50 6.24 0.68 -3.55
N ALA A 51 6.32 -0.63 -3.78
CA ALA A 51 7.45 -1.28 -4.44
C ALA A 51 6.97 -1.98 -5.71
N TRP A 52 7.84 -2.03 -6.71
CA TRP A 52 7.61 -2.84 -7.90
C TRP A 52 8.05 -4.28 -7.63
N VAL A 53 7.12 -5.22 -7.80
CA VAL A 53 7.32 -6.64 -7.55
C VAL A 53 7.25 -7.40 -8.87
N LYS A 54 8.24 -8.27 -9.10
CA LYS A 54 8.33 -9.08 -10.31
C LYS A 54 7.34 -10.23 -10.24
N LEU A 55 6.54 -10.39 -11.30
CA LEU A 55 5.59 -11.47 -11.48
C LEU A 55 6.12 -12.58 -12.41
N GLY A 56 7.13 -12.28 -13.22
CA GLY A 56 7.81 -13.23 -14.11
C GLY A 56 7.98 -12.69 -15.54
N ASP A 57 8.60 -13.50 -16.40
CA ASP A 57 8.85 -13.16 -17.80
C ASP A 57 7.55 -13.01 -18.60
N VAL A 58 7.51 -12.04 -19.51
CA VAL A 58 6.36 -11.79 -20.41
C VAL A 58 5.99 -13.04 -21.22
N ASP A 59 6.99 -13.79 -21.71
CA ASP A 59 6.80 -14.98 -22.53
C ASP A 59 6.14 -16.14 -21.77
N SER A 60 6.18 -16.11 -20.44
CA SER A 60 5.57 -17.15 -19.62
C SER A 60 4.04 -17.02 -19.54
N PHE A 61 3.44 -15.93 -20.04
CA PHE A 61 1.99 -15.69 -20.04
C PHE A 61 1.37 -15.93 -21.43
N PRO A 62 0.63 -17.03 -21.67
CA PRO A 62 -0.06 -17.26 -22.94
C PRO A 62 -1.15 -16.23 -23.20
N THR A 63 -1.34 -15.87 -24.48
CA THR A 63 -2.37 -14.89 -24.87
C THR A 63 -3.76 -15.43 -24.58
N GLY A 64 -4.57 -14.64 -23.86
CA GLY A 64 -5.95 -14.99 -23.55
C GLY A 64 -6.14 -16.03 -22.44
N GLU A 65 -5.07 -16.45 -21.76
CA GLU A 65 -5.17 -17.25 -20.55
C GLU A 65 -5.09 -16.35 -19.30
N THR A 66 -5.94 -16.64 -18.31
CA THR A 66 -5.90 -15.97 -17.01
C THR A 66 -5.23 -16.90 -16.01
N ARG A 67 -4.16 -16.44 -15.38
CA ARG A 67 -3.45 -17.20 -14.34
C ARG A 67 -3.30 -16.40 -13.05
N MET A 68 -3.34 -17.08 -11.92
CA MET A 68 -2.97 -16.47 -10.65
C MET A 68 -1.44 -16.53 -10.50
N VAL A 69 -0.83 -15.39 -10.20
CA VAL A 69 0.57 -15.30 -9.81
C VAL A 69 0.63 -14.85 -8.36
N THR A 70 1.36 -15.60 -7.53
CA THR A 70 1.58 -15.27 -6.13
C THR A 70 2.97 -14.67 -5.94
N PHE A 71 3.07 -13.67 -5.08
CA PHE A 71 4.31 -13.00 -4.73
C PHE A 71 4.33 -12.64 -3.24
N ASP A 72 5.53 -12.39 -2.72
CA ASP A 72 5.70 -11.94 -1.35
C ASP A 72 5.41 -10.46 -1.21
N ASN A 73 4.56 -10.12 -0.24
CA ASN A 73 4.25 -8.74 0.07
C ASN A 73 5.53 -7.98 0.48
N PRO A 74 5.89 -6.86 -0.18
CA PRO A 74 7.14 -6.15 0.11
C PRO A 74 7.16 -5.50 1.50
N ILE A 75 6.01 -5.28 2.14
CA ILE A 75 5.94 -4.81 3.54
C ILE A 75 5.96 -5.95 4.57
N ARG A 76 6.23 -7.20 4.15
CA ARG A 76 6.25 -8.36 5.05
C ARG A 76 7.26 -8.20 6.16
N GLN A 77 6.88 -8.70 7.33
CA GLN A 77 7.74 -8.87 8.48
C GLN A 77 8.17 -10.33 8.59
N PRO A 78 9.31 -10.62 9.26
CA PRO A 78 9.78 -11.99 9.44
C PRO A 78 8.76 -12.94 10.09
N TRP A 79 7.84 -12.41 10.90
CA TRP A 79 6.84 -13.19 11.64
C TRP A 79 5.50 -13.36 10.91
N ASP A 80 5.31 -12.77 9.72
CA ASP A 80 4.02 -12.83 9.01
C ASP A 80 3.70 -14.23 8.47
N GLY A 81 4.72 -15.06 8.24
CA GLY A 81 4.53 -16.43 7.75
C GLY A 81 3.69 -16.47 6.47
N LYS A 82 2.66 -17.33 6.44
CA LYS A 82 1.82 -17.56 5.25
C LYS A 82 0.97 -16.36 4.82
N THR A 83 0.71 -15.39 5.71
CA THR A 83 -0.08 -14.19 5.34
C THR A 83 0.73 -13.20 4.51
N SER A 84 2.05 -13.39 4.40
CA SER A 84 2.91 -12.56 3.54
C SER A 84 2.70 -12.83 2.05
N HIS A 85 2.14 -13.98 1.66
CA HIS A 85 1.89 -14.31 0.27
C HIS A 85 0.59 -13.66 -0.22
N THR A 86 0.70 -12.78 -1.20
CA THR A 86 -0.43 -12.17 -1.91
C THR A 86 -0.47 -12.69 -3.34
N GLY A 87 -1.65 -12.66 -3.97
CA GLY A 87 -1.83 -13.07 -5.36
C GLY A 87 -2.51 -11.98 -6.19
N VAL A 88 -2.24 -12.01 -7.50
CA VAL A 88 -2.96 -11.24 -8.52
C VAL A 88 -3.29 -12.17 -9.68
N PHE A 89 -4.39 -11.88 -10.38
CA PHE A 89 -4.71 -12.56 -11.63
C PHE A 89 -4.10 -11.78 -12.78
N VAL A 90 -3.34 -12.45 -13.63
CA VAL A 90 -2.72 -11.88 -14.81
C VAL A 90 -3.31 -12.54 -16.05
N ARG A 91 -3.70 -11.69 -17.01
CA ARG A 91 -4.17 -12.11 -18.32
C ARG A 91 -3.43 -11.32 -19.39
N TYR A 92 -2.73 -12.02 -20.27
CA TYR A 92 -2.03 -11.40 -21.39
C TYR A 92 -3.02 -11.13 -22.54
N ARG A 93 -3.05 -9.88 -23.03
CA ARG A 93 -3.96 -9.43 -24.10
C ARG A 93 -3.31 -9.34 -25.48
N GLY A 94 -2.02 -9.64 -25.58
CA GLY A 94 -1.24 -9.49 -26.81
C GLY A 94 -0.56 -8.13 -26.92
N LYS A 95 -0.02 -7.83 -28.10
CA LYS A 95 0.63 -6.54 -28.40
C LYS A 95 -0.37 -5.54 -28.98
N ASP A 96 -0.26 -4.29 -28.56
CA ASP A 96 -1.02 -3.18 -29.17
C ASP A 96 -0.42 -2.77 -30.54
N THR A 97 -1.09 -1.87 -31.25
CA THR A 97 -0.68 -1.21 -32.51
C THR A 97 0.75 -0.68 -32.46
N LYS A 98 1.23 -0.25 -31.28
CA LYS A 98 2.61 0.20 -31.05
C LYS A 98 3.61 -0.92 -30.71
N GLN A 99 3.23 -2.19 -30.89
CA GLN A 99 4.03 -3.38 -30.56
C GLN A 99 4.39 -3.53 -29.07
N GLN A 100 3.62 -2.89 -28.19
CA GLN A 100 3.80 -2.96 -26.73
C GLN A 100 2.92 -4.06 -26.13
N ASP A 101 3.50 -4.90 -25.28
CA ASP A 101 2.80 -5.97 -24.58
C ASP A 101 1.73 -5.42 -23.63
N GLN A 102 0.49 -5.90 -23.78
CA GLN A 102 -0.64 -5.46 -22.98
C GLN A 102 -1.07 -6.54 -22.00
N PHE A 103 -1.13 -6.18 -20.72
CA PHE A 103 -1.60 -7.05 -19.66
C PHE A 103 -2.86 -6.50 -19.01
N LEU A 104 -3.72 -7.41 -18.58
CA LEU A 104 -4.78 -7.14 -17.63
C LEU A 104 -4.41 -7.83 -16.32
N ILE A 105 -4.09 -7.04 -15.30
CA ILE A 105 -3.82 -7.55 -13.95
C ILE A 105 -4.98 -7.15 -13.06
N LEU A 106 -5.64 -8.15 -12.47
CA LEU A 106 -6.78 -7.98 -11.58
C LEU A 106 -6.40 -8.38 -10.16
N ALA A 107 -6.88 -7.61 -9.19
CA ALA A 107 -6.76 -7.97 -7.79
C ALA A 107 -7.60 -9.21 -7.48
N VAL A 108 -7.14 -10.01 -6.52
CA VAL A 108 -7.89 -11.17 -6.02
C VAL A 108 -9.11 -10.77 -5.18
N ASN A 109 -9.16 -9.51 -4.72
CA ASN A 109 -10.18 -9.00 -3.82
C ASN A 109 -11.46 -8.62 -4.57
N CYS A 110 -12.57 -9.24 -4.16
CA CYS A 110 -13.90 -8.91 -4.62
C CYS A 110 -14.27 -7.46 -4.27
N ALA A 111 -14.87 -6.73 -5.21
CA ALA A 111 -15.30 -5.34 -5.04
C ALA A 111 -16.51 -5.14 -4.09
N HIS A 112 -17.00 -6.19 -3.43
CA HIS A 112 -18.00 -6.07 -2.38
C HIS A 112 -17.35 -5.72 -1.04
N LEU A 113 -16.64 -6.69 -0.44
CA LEU A 113 -16.02 -6.57 0.89
C LEU A 113 -14.60 -7.19 0.93
N GLY A 114 -13.98 -7.39 -0.23
CA GLY A 114 -12.58 -7.83 -0.31
C GLY A 114 -12.31 -9.34 -0.22
N CYS A 115 -13.35 -10.18 -0.15
CA CYS A 115 -13.19 -11.65 -0.20
C CYS A 115 -12.40 -12.10 -1.45
N PRO A 116 -11.57 -13.16 -1.36
CA PRO A 116 -10.84 -13.67 -2.51
C PRO A 116 -11.79 -14.27 -3.55
N VAL A 117 -11.60 -13.92 -4.82
CA VAL A 117 -12.31 -14.53 -5.96
C VAL A 117 -11.49 -15.64 -6.58
N SER A 118 -12.18 -16.62 -7.17
CA SER A 118 -11.57 -17.72 -7.92
C SER A 118 -11.90 -17.61 -9.41
N TRP A 119 -10.93 -17.95 -10.26
CA TRP A 119 -11.11 -18.00 -11.73
C TRP A 119 -11.60 -19.38 -12.16
N PHE A 120 -12.62 -19.42 -13.01
CA PHE A 120 -13.18 -20.63 -13.59
C PHE A 120 -13.01 -20.61 -15.11
N PRO A 121 -12.00 -21.30 -15.68
CA PRO A 121 -11.67 -21.19 -17.10
C PRO A 121 -12.76 -21.74 -18.01
N GLN A 122 -13.56 -22.72 -17.55
CA GLN A 122 -14.64 -23.32 -18.34
C GLN A 122 -15.79 -22.34 -18.59
N SER A 123 -16.08 -21.45 -17.64
CA SER A 123 -17.12 -20.43 -17.76
C SER A 123 -16.57 -19.06 -18.17
N GLY A 124 -15.25 -18.85 -18.06
CA GLY A 124 -14.63 -17.56 -18.32
C GLY A 124 -15.00 -16.50 -17.27
N LEU A 125 -15.32 -16.92 -16.04
CA LEU A 125 -15.82 -16.06 -14.97
C LEU A 125 -14.96 -16.14 -13.72
N PHE A 126 -14.87 -15.01 -13.01
CA PHE A 126 -14.45 -15.00 -11.61
C PHE A 126 -15.67 -15.11 -10.71
N MET A 127 -15.58 -15.90 -9.65
CA MET A 127 -16.66 -16.04 -8.66
C MET A 127 -16.14 -15.82 -7.24
N CYS A 128 -16.87 -15.02 -6.48
CA CYS A 128 -16.66 -14.77 -5.05
C CYS A 128 -17.55 -15.72 -4.23
N PRO A 129 -16.99 -16.62 -3.40
CA PRO A 129 -17.76 -17.60 -2.64
C PRO A 129 -18.55 -16.99 -1.48
N CYS A 130 -18.20 -15.78 -1.03
CA CYS A 130 -18.82 -15.19 0.17
C CYS A 130 -20.30 -14.82 -0.04
N HIS A 131 -20.61 -14.15 -1.14
CA HIS A 131 -21.97 -13.62 -1.40
C HIS A 131 -22.37 -13.72 -2.89
N GLY A 132 -21.68 -14.57 -3.68
CA GLY A 132 -22.02 -14.81 -5.08
C GLY A 132 -21.73 -13.65 -6.03
N GLY A 133 -20.68 -12.85 -5.77
CA GLY A 133 -20.21 -11.86 -6.74
C GLY A 133 -19.59 -12.54 -7.96
N VAL A 134 -19.97 -12.13 -9.17
CA VAL A 134 -19.48 -12.73 -10.42
C VAL A 134 -18.91 -11.65 -11.34
N TYR A 135 -17.79 -11.95 -11.98
CA TYR A 135 -17.11 -11.04 -12.90
C TYR A 135 -16.69 -11.73 -14.18
N HIS A 136 -16.64 -10.98 -15.27
CA HIS A 136 -16.14 -11.45 -16.55
C HIS A 136 -14.60 -11.52 -16.56
N ALA A 137 -14.04 -12.20 -17.57
CA ALA A 137 -12.60 -12.32 -17.80
C ALA A 137 -11.85 -10.97 -17.88
N ASN A 138 -12.55 -9.89 -18.25
CA ASN A 138 -12.02 -8.53 -18.32
C ASN A 138 -12.09 -7.77 -16.98
N GLY A 139 -12.62 -8.40 -15.92
CA GLY A 139 -12.84 -7.83 -14.61
C GLY A 139 -14.16 -7.07 -14.44
N GLU A 140 -14.97 -6.91 -15.49
CA GLU A 140 -16.27 -6.24 -15.38
C GLU A 140 -17.24 -7.05 -14.53
N ARG A 141 -18.13 -6.34 -13.82
CA ARG A 141 -19.17 -6.98 -13.02
C ARG A 141 -20.15 -7.70 -13.93
N ALA A 142 -20.31 -9.00 -13.73
CA ALA A 142 -21.31 -9.81 -14.41
C ALA A 142 -22.60 -9.86 -13.59
N SER A 143 -22.51 -10.19 -12.29
CA SER A 143 -23.67 -10.32 -11.41
C SER A 143 -23.32 -10.31 -9.93
N GLY A 144 -24.35 -10.39 -9.08
CA GLY A 144 -24.23 -10.47 -7.63
C GLY A 144 -24.23 -9.11 -6.91
N PRO A 145 -24.05 -9.11 -5.58
CA PRO A 145 -24.07 -7.90 -4.75
C PRO A 145 -23.00 -6.82 -5.03
N PRO A 146 -21.77 -7.13 -5.53
CA PRO A 146 -20.75 -6.09 -5.71
C PRO A 146 -21.28 -4.93 -6.55
N PRO A 147 -21.00 -3.66 -6.22
CA PRO A 147 -21.55 -2.52 -6.97
C PRO A 147 -20.81 -2.27 -8.30
N ARG A 148 -19.66 -2.90 -8.52
CA ARG A 148 -18.75 -2.62 -9.64
C ARG A 148 -17.84 -3.81 -9.96
N GLY A 149 -16.99 -3.66 -10.98
CA GLY A 149 -16.02 -4.67 -11.42
C GLY A 149 -14.85 -4.87 -10.44
N LEU A 150 -14.03 -5.90 -10.72
CA LEU A 150 -12.77 -6.15 -10.03
C LEU A 150 -11.80 -5.00 -10.25
N PHE A 151 -10.96 -4.78 -9.25
CA PHE A 151 -9.90 -3.80 -9.30
C PHE A 151 -8.79 -4.25 -10.23
N ARG A 152 -8.31 -3.32 -11.04
CA ARG A 152 -7.10 -3.51 -11.83
C ARG A 152 -5.88 -3.09 -11.02
N CYS A 153 -4.76 -3.77 -11.20
CA CYS A 153 -3.50 -3.39 -10.59
C CYS A 153 -2.66 -2.59 -11.58
N VAL A 154 -1.87 -1.66 -11.05
CA VAL A 154 -0.83 -0.97 -11.82
C VAL A 154 0.31 -1.93 -12.11
N TRP A 155 0.69 -1.99 -13.37
CA TRP A 155 1.73 -2.88 -13.87
C TRP A 155 2.60 -2.17 -14.90
N ARG A 156 3.81 -2.69 -15.08
CA ARG A 156 4.75 -2.27 -16.11
C ARG A 156 5.55 -3.47 -16.61
N VAL A 157 6.13 -3.36 -17.80
CA VAL A 157 7.11 -4.31 -18.30
C VAL A 157 8.48 -3.63 -18.27
N GLU A 158 9.41 -4.18 -17.52
CA GLU A 158 10.79 -3.69 -17.45
C GLU A 158 11.76 -4.83 -17.78
N LYS A 159 12.61 -4.63 -18.80
CA LYS A 159 13.62 -5.63 -19.24
C LYS A 159 13.04 -7.03 -19.52
N GLY A 160 11.85 -7.10 -20.13
CA GLY A 160 11.16 -8.36 -20.44
C GLY A 160 10.44 -9.03 -19.25
N GLN A 161 10.50 -8.42 -18.07
CA GLN A 161 9.84 -8.88 -16.86
C GLN A 161 8.56 -8.09 -16.63
N LEU A 162 7.47 -8.78 -16.32
CA LEU A 162 6.23 -8.15 -15.86
C LEU A 162 6.36 -7.82 -14.38
N GLU A 163 6.14 -6.56 -14.03
CA GLU A 163 6.14 -6.06 -12.66
C GLU A 163 4.78 -5.47 -12.30
N VAL A 164 4.38 -5.64 -11.04
CA VAL A 164 3.18 -5.04 -10.46
C VAL A 164 3.56 -4.17 -9.28
N GLN A 165 2.81 -3.12 -9.04
CA GLN A 165 2.99 -2.28 -7.88
C GLN A 165 2.34 -2.93 -6.64
N ALA A 166 3.11 -3.14 -5.57
CA ALA A 166 2.65 -3.75 -4.31
C ALA A 166 3.30 -3.09 -3.07
N PRO A 167 2.66 -3.12 -1.87
CA PRO A 167 1.33 -3.63 -1.63
C PRO A 167 0.30 -2.68 -2.23
N HIS A 168 -0.57 -3.21 -3.09
CA HIS A 168 -1.74 -2.48 -3.56
C HIS A 168 -2.95 -3.29 -3.14
N PHE A 169 -3.53 -2.88 -2.01
CA PHE A 169 -4.78 -3.43 -1.49
C PHE A 169 -5.89 -2.47 -1.89
N PRO A 170 -6.52 -2.70 -3.06
CA PRO A 170 -7.53 -1.78 -3.52
C PRO A 170 -8.73 -1.79 -2.57
N SER A 171 -9.07 -0.58 -2.13
CA SER A 171 -10.17 -0.23 -1.24
C SER A 171 -11.41 0.14 -2.04
N LEU A 172 -12.54 0.35 -1.36
CA LEU A 172 -13.76 0.74 -2.07
C LEU A 172 -13.65 2.10 -2.80
N GLN A 173 -12.70 2.91 -2.39
CA GLN A 173 -12.40 4.25 -2.89
C GLN A 173 -11.50 4.24 -4.14
N ASP A 174 -10.81 3.14 -4.43
CA ASP A 174 -9.91 3.07 -5.57
C ASP A 174 -10.66 2.96 -6.90
N THR A 175 -10.14 3.66 -7.91
CA THR A 175 -10.66 3.61 -9.28
C THR A 175 -10.42 2.24 -9.91
N LEU A 176 -11.36 1.79 -10.74
CA LEU A 176 -11.27 0.48 -11.42
C LEU A 176 -10.17 0.42 -12.48
N ASP A 177 -9.69 1.56 -12.97
CA ASP A 177 -8.67 1.64 -14.03
C ASP A 177 -7.51 2.56 -13.66
N PRO A 178 -6.62 2.12 -12.73
CA PRO A 178 -5.52 2.95 -12.25
C PRO A 178 -4.42 3.17 -13.30
N GLN A 179 -4.47 2.45 -14.43
CA GLN A 179 -3.55 2.64 -15.55
C GLN A 179 -3.74 3.99 -16.27
N GLY A 180 -4.88 4.67 -16.05
CA GLY A 180 -5.10 6.03 -16.51
C GLY A 180 -4.63 7.12 -15.54
N ASP A 181 -4.24 6.78 -14.31
CA ASP A 181 -3.84 7.76 -13.29
C ASP A 181 -2.31 7.92 -13.24
N PRO A 182 -1.75 9.04 -13.72
CA PRO A 182 -0.31 9.25 -13.76
C PRO A 182 0.35 9.28 -12.37
N ALA A 183 -0.38 9.59 -11.29
CA ALA A 183 0.17 9.58 -9.93
C ALA A 183 0.48 8.14 -9.48
N LEU A 184 -0.48 7.22 -9.70
CA LEU A 184 -0.32 5.79 -9.38
C LEU A 184 0.76 5.14 -10.25
N LEU A 185 0.86 5.50 -11.53
CA LEU A 185 1.95 5.05 -12.41
C LEU A 185 3.34 5.49 -11.92
N ALA A 186 3.44 6.68 -11.33
CA ALA A 186 4.70 7.21 -10.80
C ALA A 186 5.12 6.57 -9.45
N GLY A 187 4.32 5.64 -8.90
CA GLY A 187 4.57 5.10 -7.55
C GLY A 187 4.25 6.08 -6.43
N ASN A 188 3.57 7.17 -6.76
CA ASN A 188 3.09 8.14 -5.79
C ASN A 188 1.62 7.83 -5.50
N LEU A 189 1.33 7.20 -4.36
CA LEU A 189 -0.06 7.14 -3.89
C LEU A 189 -0.62 8.57 -3.87
N PRO A 190 -1.81 8.80 -4.46
CA PRO A 190 -2.45 10.10 -4.35
C PRO A 190 -2.55 10.46 -2.87
N ARG A 191 -2.16 11.69 -2.56
CA ARG A 191 -2.41 12.30 -1.26
C ARG A 191 -3.89 12.08 -0.97
N CYS A 192 -4.22 11.38 0.11
CA CYS A 192 -5.57 11.44 0.66
C CYS A 192 -5.77 12.87 1.15
N ASP A 193 -6.10 13.78 0.25
CA ASP A 193 -6.64 15.07 0.63
C ASP A 193 -8.09 14.78 1.05
N HIS A 194 -8.29 14.70 2.36
CA HIS A 194 -9.61 14.66 2.96
C HIS A 194 -10.35 15.93 2.56
N ALA A 195 -11.36 15.79 1.71
CA ALA A 195 -12.44 16.77 1.57
C ALA A 195 -13.56 16.41 2.56
#